data_AF-A0A1G0I2I8-F1
#
_entry.id   AF-A0A1G0I2I8-F1
#
_cell.length_a   1.000
_cell.length_b   1.000
_cell.length_c   1.000
_cell.angle_alpha   90.00
_cell.angle_beta   90.00
_cell.angle_gamma   90.00
#
_symmetry.space_group_name_H-M   'P 1'
#
loop_
_entity.id
_entity.type
_entity.pdbx_description
1 polymer ?
#
loop_
_entity_poly.entity_id
_entity_poly.type
_entity_poly.pdbx_seq_one_letter_code
_entity_poly.pdbx_strand_id
1 'polypeptide(L)'
;MRWRGDRDAVTPPVKQRGAKHRSGLVALVLDCQVESLDIAIDFWSQALHRGVASRDQDGDGKYGEIETSDDEPYLLLQRVDHEPRAHLDLQTDDLDAEVARLEALGATRVKFIKRWWVMQAPTGHRFCVVRQQPNKPGLPQNAWT
;
A
#
# COMPACT_ATOMS: atom_id res chain seq x y z
N MET A 1 -0.96 -8.58 31.21
CA MET A 1 -0.93 -7.12 31.00
C MET A 1 -1.86 -6.81 29.83
N ARG A 2 -3.07 -6.32 30.10
CA ARG A 2 -4.10 -5.99 29.09
C ARG A 2 -4.22 -4.48 29.02
N TRP A 3 -3.91 -3.89 27.87
CA TRP A 3 -4.05 -2.45 27.64
C TRP A 3 -5.50 -2.16 27.22
N ARG A 4 -6.18 -1.27 27.96
CA ARG A 4 -7.53 -0.75 27.66
C ARG A 4 -7.38 0.49 26.79
N GLY A 5 -7.85 0.40 25.55
CA GLY A 5 -7.92 1.52 24.61
C GLY A 5 -9.14 1.46 23.68
N ASP A 6 -10.18 0.72 24.06
CA ASP A 6 -11.48 0.82 23.40
C ASP A 6 -12.14 2.12 23.82
N ARG A 7 -12.21 3.07 22.89
CA ARG A 7 -13.29 4.03 22.67
C ARG A 7 -12.86 4.95 21.53
N ASP A 8 -13.03 4.44 20.31
CA ASP A 8 -13.53 5.14 19.13
C ASP A 8 -13.64 4.10 18.00
N ALA A 9 -14.41 3.04 18.27
CA ALA A 9 -14.79 2.08 17.24
C ALA A 9 -15.77 2.80 16.32
N VAL A 10 -15.29 3.24 15.16
CA VAL A 10 -16.15 3.65 14.05
C VAL A 10 -17.05 2.46 13.73
N THR A 11 -18.35 2.61 13.94
CA THR A 11 -19.34 1.60 13.56
C THR A 11 -19.17 1.31 12.08
N PRO A 12 -18.85 0.06 11.68
CA PRO A 12 -18.62 -0.24 10.27
C PRO A 12 -19.93 -0.07 9.50
N PRO A 13 -19.88 0.46 8.26
CA PRO A 13 -21.03 0.40 7.37
C PRO A 13 -21.47 -1.05 7.19
N VAL A 14 -22.78 -1.26 7.11
CA VAL A 14 -23.46 -2.55 6.96
C VAL A 14 -22.77 -3.40 5.89
N LYS A 15 -22.54 -4.68 6.17
CA LYS A 15 -22.04 -5.69 5.21
C LYS A 15 -22.83 -5.62 3.91
N GLN A 16 -22.32 -4.92 2.91
CA GLN A 16 -22.76 -5.15 1.54
C GLN A 16 -22.12 -6.46 1.09
N ARG A 17 -22.94 -7.39 0.59
CA ARG A 17 -22.43 -8.55 -0.17
C ARG A 17 -21.46 -8.00 -1.21
N GLY A 18 -20.28 -8.61 -1.32
CA GLY A 18 -19.16 -8.13 -2.15
C GLY A 18 -19.66 -7.61 -3.48
N ALA A 19 -19.61 -6.30 -3.67
CA ALA A 19 -19.94 -5.71 -4.96
C ALA A 19 -18.92 -6.22 -5.99
N LYS A 20 -19.35 -6.38 -7.24
CA LYS A 20 -18.44 -6.69 -8.33
C LYS A 20 -17.40 -5.58 -8.44
N HIS A 21 -16.13 -5.92 -8.24
CA HIS A 21 -15.02 -4.98 -8.30
C HIS A 21 -13.77 -5.67 -8.84
N ARG A 22 -12.78 -4.88 -9.22
CA ARG A 22 -11.46 -5.36 -9.63
C ARG A 22 -10.39 -4.94 -8.64
N SER A 23 -9.42 -5.81 -8.41
CA SER A 23 -8.22 -5.47 -7.64
C SER A 23 -6.98 -6.19 -8.12
N GLY A 24 -5.80 -5.64 -7.84
CA GLY A 24 -4.52 -6.23 -8.22
C GLY A 24 -3.35 -5.63 -7.43
N LEU A 25 -2.22 -6.32 -7.45
CA LEU A 25 -0.97 -5.79 -6.90
C LEU A 25 -0.50 -4.62 -7.77
N VAL A 26 -0.19 -3.48 -7.16
CA VAL A 26 0.28 -2.29 -7.88
C VAL A 26 1.65 -1.81 -7.46
N ALA A 27 2.06 -2.02 -6.20
CA ALA A 27 3.37 -1.58 -5.73
C ALA A 27 4.00 -2.55 -4.73
N LEU A 28 5.33 -2.62 -4.78
CA LEU A 28 6.19 -3.00 -3.68
C LEU A 28 6.74 -1.72 -3.07
N VAL A 29 6.53 -1.54 -1.76
CA VAL A 29 6.97 -0.34 -1.03
C VAL A 29 8.02 -0.73 -0.01
N LEU A 30 9.18 -0.08 -0.06
CA LEU A 30 10.24 -0.24 0.93
C LEU A 30 10.14 0.89 1.95
N ASP A 31 9.72 0.52 3.17
CA ASP A 31 9.65 1.42 4.31
C ASP A 31 11.07 1.69 4.82
N CYS A 32 11.52 2.93 4.69
CA CYS A 32 12.86 3.39 5.02
C CYS A 32 12.79 4.29 6.26
N GLN A 33 13.38 3.84 7.37
CA GLN A 33 13.48 4.62 8.61
C GLN A 33 14.70 5.55 8.55
N VAL A 34 14.53 6.69 7.88
CA VAL A 34 15.60 7.65 7.58
C VAL A 34 15.08 9.09 7.67
N GLU A 35 15.98 10.06 7.85
CA GLU A 35 15.61 11.49 7.83
C GLU A 35 15.32 12.01 6.41
N SER A 36 16.09 11.55 5.42
CA SER A 36 15.88 11.81 3.99
C SER A 36 15.93 10.51 3.20
N LEU A 37 15.11 10.40 2.15
CA LEU A 37 15.10 9.25 1.25
C LEU A 37 16.29 9.19 0.30
N ASP A 38 17.11 10.24 0.19
CA ASP A 38 18.21 10.29 -0.79
C ASP A 38 19.14 9.08 -0.71
N ILE A 39 19.53 8.68 0.51
CA ILE A 39 20.40 7.51 0.73
C ILE A 39 19.76 6.20 0.27
N ALA A 40 18.44 6.05 0.47
CA ALA A 40 17.71 4.86 0.05
C ALA A 40 17.53 4.85 -1.47
N ILE A 41 17.20 6.00 -2.07
CA ILE A 41 17.05 6.17 -3.52
C ILE A 41 18.36 5.81 -4.22
N ASP A 42 19.47 6.39 -3.78
CA ASP A 42 20.78 6.15 -4.40
C ASP A 42 21.19 4.69 -4.29
N PHE A 43 20.98 4.08 -3.12
CA PHE A 43 21.29 2.67 -2.91
C PHE A 43 20.46 1.77 -3.84
N TRP A 44 19.12 1.90 -3.83
CA TRP A 44 18.25 1.00 -4.58
C TRP A 44 18.31 1.21 -6.09
N SER A 45 18.48 2.45 -6.54
CA SER A 45 18.74 2.74 -7.96
C SER A 45 20.00 2.02 -8.45
N GLN A 46 21.11 2.13 -7.71
CA GLN A 46 22.37 1.48 -8.07
C GLN A 46 22.30 -0.05 -7.94
N ALA A 47 21.73 -0.56 -6.84
CA ALA A 47 21.64 -2.00 -6.57
C ALA A 47 20.81 -2.73 -7.63
N LEU A 48 19.77 -2.09 -8.16
CA LEU A 48 18.89 -2.66 -9.17
C LEU A 48 19.28 -2.29 -10.60
N HIS A 49 20.28 -1.42 -10.76
CA HIS A 49 20.68 -0.84 -12.05
C HIS A 49 19.50 -0.20 -12.80
N ARG A 50 18.74 0.64 -12.09
CA ARG A 50 17.53 1.31 -12.60
C ARG A 50 17.59 2.82 -12.36
N GLY A 51 16.96 3.60 -13.23
CA GLY A 51 16.81 5.03 -13.05
C GLY A 51 15.89 5.39 -11.89
N VAL A 52 15.80 6.69 -11.60
CA VAL A 52 14.95 7.25 -10.55
C VAL A 52 13.82 8.00 -11.23
N ALA A 53 12.59 7.51 -11.09
CA ALA A 53 11.41 8.14 -11.69
C ALA A 53 11.04 9.42 -10.93
N SER A 54 11.17 9.41 -9.61
CA SER A 54 11.02 10.59 -8.77
C SER A 54 11.81 10.46 -7.47
N ARG A 55 12.42 11.55 -7.01
CA ARG A 55 13.04 11.62 -5.68
C ARG A 55 12.04 12.06 -4.60
N ASP A 56 10.95 12.71 -5.02
CA ASP A 56 9.89 13.20 -4.14
C ASP A 56 8.59 13.35 -4.94
N GLN A 57 7.76 12.30 -4.95
CA GLN A 57 6.54 12.24 -5.80
C GLN A 57 5.54 13.37 -5.48
N ASP A 58 5.41 13.74 -4.19
CA ASP A 58 4.41 14.69 -3.71
C ASP A 58 5.01 16.03 -3.25
N GLY A 59 6.34 16.19 -3.30
CA GLY A 59 7.05 17.38 -2.80
C GLY A 59 7.05 17.49 -1.26
N ASP A 60 6.69 16.41 -0.54
CA ASP A 60 6.58 16.37 0.91
C ASP A 60 7.65 15.49 1.59
N GLY A 61 8.59 14.97 0.80
CA GLY A 61 9.73 14.17 1.25
C GLY A 61 9.35 12.81 1.83
N LYS A 62 8.17 12.27 1.49
CA LYS A 62 7.72 10.95 2.01
C LYS A 62 7.85 9.81 1.04
N TYR A 63 7.86 10.07 -0.26
CA TYR A 63 7.86 9.01 -1.28
C TYR A 63 8.86 9.30 -2.40
N GLY A 64 9.76 8.36 -2.63
CA GLY A 64 10.59 8.26 -3.83
C GLY A 64 10.18 7.06 -4.68
N GLU A 65 10.57 7.06 -5.95
CA GLU A 65 10.20 6.02 -6.92
C GLU A 65 11.40 5.63 -7.79
N ILE A 66 11.64 4.32 -7.87
CA ILE A 66 12.60 3.72 -8.80
C ILE A 66 11.87 3.31 -10.08
N GLU A 67 12.48 3.57 -11.24
CA GLU A 67 11.88 3.27 -12.54
C GLU A 67 11.55 1.78 -12.71
N THR A 68 10.33 1.51 -13.17
CA THR A 68 9.80 0.17 -13.43
C THR A 68 8.98 0.19 -14.72
N SER A 69 8.95 -0.90 -15.48
CA SER A 69 8.18 -0.97 -16.73
C SER A 69 6.67 -1.01 -16.48
N ASP A 70 5.85 -0.85 -17.52
CA ASP A 70 4.38 -0.86 -17.42
C ASP A 70 3.79 -2.19 -16.89
N ASP A 71 4.54 -3.28 -17.04
CA ASP A 71 4.18 -4.63 -16.61
C ASP A 71 4.76 -5.00 -15.22
N GLU A 72 5.54 -4.10 -14.62
CA GLU A 72 6.13 -4.27 -13.28
C GLU A 72 5.38 -3.41 -12.25
N PRO A 73 5.11 -3.92 -11.02
CA PRO A 73 4.63 -3.10 -9.93
C PRO A 73 5.55 -1.89 -9.70
N TYR A 74 4.99 -0.78 -9.25
CA TYR A 74 5.81 0.33 -8.77
C TYR A 74 6.79 -0.15 -7.70
N LEU A 75 8.00 0.39 -7.74
CA LEU A 75 8.97 0.26 -6.66
C LEU A 75 9.09 1.59 -5.94
N LEU A 76 8.38 1.70 -4.81
CA LEU A 76 8.31 2.91 -4.02
C LEU A 76 9.25 2.81 -2.80
N LEU A 77 9.84 3.94 -2.43
CA LEU A 77 10.57 4.10 -1.18
C LEU A 77 9.78 5.06 -0.30
N GLN A 78 9.36 4.61 0.87
CA GLN A 78 8.55 5.41 1.78
C GLN A 78 9.34 5.78 3.03
N ARG A 79 9.42 7.07 3.37
CA ARG A 79 10.00 7.51 4.64
C ARG A 79 9.04 7.23 5.78
N VAL A 80 9.51 6.55 6.81
CA VAL A 80 8.70 6.14 7.97
C VAL A 80 9.43 6.37 9.30
N ASP A 81 8.68 6.36 10.40
CA ASP A 81 9.22 6.47 11.76
C ASP A 81 9.37 5.10 12.48
N HIS A 82 8.96 4.01 11.83
CA HIS A 82 9.03 2.65 12.38
C HIS A 82 10.15 1.83 11.74
N GLU A 83 10.47 0.68 12.32
CA GLU A 83 11.48 -0.26 11.79
C GLU A 83 11.30 -0.55 10.28
N PRO A 84 12.39 -0.60 9.49
CA PRO A 84 12.33 -0.89 8.07
C PRO A 84 11.66 -2.22 7.75
N ARG A 85 10.86 -2.23 6.67
CA ARG A 85 10.20 -3.42 6.13
C ARG A 85 9.78 -3.18 4.68
N ALA A 86 9.29 -4.22 4.02
CA ALA A 86 8.58 -4.07 2.77
C ALA A 86 7.08 -4.29 2.99
N HIS A 87 6.24 -3.59 2.24
CA HIS A 87 4.81 -3.86 2.15
C HIS A 87 4.30 -3.80 0.72
N LEU A 88 3.08 -4.31 0.53
CA LEU A 88 2.41 -4.33 -0.76
C LEU A 88 1.29 -3.30 -0.79
N ASP A 89 1.07 -2.71 -1.96
CA ASP A 89 -0.14 -1.96 -2.25
C ASP A 89 -1.02 -2.76 -3.20
N LEU A 90 -2.26 -2.99 -2.78
CA LEU A 90 -3.32 -3.55 -3.61
C LEU A 90 -4.18 -2.40 -4.13
N GLN A 91 -4.24 -2.22 -5.44
CA GLN A 91 -5.14 -1.24 -6.04
C GLN A 91 -6.51 -1.86 -6.31
N THR A 92 -7.55 -1.04 -6.21
CA THR A 92 -8.91 -1.45 -6.55
C THR A 92 -9.75 -0.30 -7.11
N ASP A 93 -10.75 -0.64 -7.93
CA ASP A 93 -11.78 0.30 -8.36
C ASP A 93 -12.90 0.52 -7.32
N ASP A 94 -12.98 -0.33 -6.29
CA ASP A 94 -13.88 -0.18 -5.14
C ASP A 94 -13.17 -0.51 -3.82
N LEU A 95 -12.80 0.55 -3.09
CA LEU A 95 -12.04 0.46 -1.85
C LEU A 95 -12.78 -0.30 -0.74
N ASP A 96 -14.07 -0.05 -0.59
CA ASP A 96 -14.85 -0.65 0.50
C ASP A 96 -15.14 -2.13 0.21
N ALA A 97 -15.42 -2.46 -1.06
CA ALA A 97 -15.63 -3.84 -1.48
C ALA A 97 -14.36 -4.70 -1.31
N GLU A 98 -13.19 -4.19 -1.70
CA GLU A 98 -11.94 -4.94 -1.56
C GLU A 98 -11.54 -5.12 -0.09
N VAL A 99 -11.65 -4.07 0.72
CA VAL A 99 -11.38 -4.17 2.16
C VAL A 99 -12.32 -5.20 2.81
N ALA A 100 -13.62 -5.17 2.50
CA ALA A 100 -14.57 -6.14 3.02
C ALA A 100 -14.24 -7.58 2.59
N ARG A 101 -13.79 -7.78 1.34
CA ARG A 101 -13.34 -9.09 0.84
C ARG A 101 -12.10 -9.58 1.61
N LEU A 102 -11.13 -8.72 1.84
CA LEU A 102 -9.91 -9.04 2.59
C LEU A 102 -10.19 -9.32 4.07
N GLU A 103 -11.12 -8.59 4.69
CA GLU A 103 -11.60 -8.89 6.06
C GLU A 103 -12.25 -10.27 6.14
N ALA A 104 -13.02 -10.68 5.11
CA ALA A 104 -13.58 -12.02 5.03
C ALA A 104 -12.52 -13.13 4.92
N LEU A 105 -11.31 -12.80 4.45
CA LEU A 105 -10.14 -13.69 4.43
C LEU A 105 -9.31 -13.65 5.74
N GLY A 106 -9.73 -12.85 6.72
CA GLY A 106 -9.10 -12.73 8.03
C GLY A 106 -8.13 -11.55 8.19
N ALA A 107 -8.03 -10.65 7.20
CA ALA A 107 -7.31 -9.40 7.40
C ALA A 107 -8.07 -8.46 8.35
N THR A 108 -7.36 -7.49 8.92
CA THR A 108 -7.95 -6.46 9.81
C THR A 108 -7.57 -5.06 9.34
N ARG A 109 -8.49 -4.10 9.48
CA ARG A 109 -8.17 -2.67 9.28
C ARG A 109 -7.28 -2.19 10.42
N VAL A 110 -6.21 -1.48 10.06
CA VAL A 110 -5.29 -0.86 11.03
C VAL A 110 -5.52 0.63 11.10
N LYS A 111 -5.57 1.32 9.95
CA LYS A 111 -5.70 2.79 9.90
C LYS A 111 -6.19 3.24 8.52
N PHE A 112 -7.08 4.22 8.49
CA PHE A 112 -7.38 4.96 7.25
C PHE A 112 -6.48 6.19 7.16
N ILE A 113 -5.77 6.36 6.04
CA ILE A 113 -4.85 7.48 5.83
C ILE A 113 -5.25 8.19 4.55
N LYS A 114 -5.70 9.45 4.68
CA LYS A 114 -6.14 10.33 3.58
C LYS A 114 -7.22 9.67 2.70
N ARG A 115 -6.82 8.76 1.80
CA ARG A 115 -7.63 8.12 0.76
C ARG A 115 -7.45 6.59 0.65
N TRP A 116 -6.66 5.95 1.53
CA TRP A 116 -6.37 4.51 1.48
C TRP A 116 -6.46 3.85 2.86
N TRP A 117 -6.61 2.54 2.87
CA TRP A 117 -6.58 1.73 4.09
C TRP A 117 -5.22 1.06 4.27
N VAL A 118 -4.66 1.16 5.48
CA VAL A 118 -3.63 0.22 5.96
C VAL A 118 -4.36 -0.95 6.60
N MET A 119 -4.04 -2.15 6.14
CA MET A 119 -4.57 -3.42 6.65
C MET A 119 -3.45 -4.30 7.18
N GLN A 120 -3.82 -5.31 7.96
CA GLN A 120 -2.91 -6.33 8.47
C GLN A 120 -3.44 -7.71 8.12
N ALA A 121 -2.59 -8.51 7.48
CA ALA A 121 -2.88 -9.91 7.15
C ALA A 121 -2.92 -10.79 8.43
N PRO A 122 -3.52 -11.99 8.38
CA PRO A 122 -3.56 -12.90 9.53
C PRO A 122 -2.18 -13.22 10.15
N THR A 123 -1.12 -13.15 9.35
CA THR A 123 0.27 -13.42 9.76
C THR A 123 1.01 -12.17 10.28
N GLY A 124 0.34 -11.03 10.41
CA GLY A 124 0.90 -9.80 10.98
C GLY A 124 1.53 -8.82 9.97
N HIS A 125 1.68 -9.20 8.70
CA HIS A 125 2.20 -8.30 7.66
C HIS A 125 1.23 -7.15 7.40
N ARG A 126 1.75 -5.92 7.35
CA ARG A 126 0.97 -4.75 6.93
C ARG A 126 1.02 -4.60 5.42
N PHE A 127 -0.07 -4.11 4.84
CA PHE A 127 -0.21 -3.79 3.42
C PHE A 127 -1.26 -2.69 3.25
N CYS A 128 -1.28 -2.00 2.11
CA CYS A 128 -2.27 -0.99 1.83
C CYS A 128 -3.29 -1.46 0.78
N VAL A 129 -4.52 -0.97 0.90
CA VAL A 129 -5.51 -0.99 -0.17
C VAL A 129 -5.72 0.43 -0.64
N VAL A 130 -5.38 0.69 -1.89
CA VAL A 130 -5.40 2.00 -2.53
C VAL A 130 -6.43 2.05 -3.66
N ARG A 131 -6.83 3.25 -4.07
CA ARG A 131 -7.59 3.41 -5.32
C ARG A 131 -6.72 3.07 -6.52
N GLN A 132 -7.34 2.76 -7.66
CA GLN A 132 -6.65 2.57 -8.95
C GLN A 132 -5.58 3.63 -9.16
N GLN A 133 -4.34 3.18 -9.41
CA GLN A 133 -3.25 4.06 -9.78
C GLN A 133 -3.20 4.18 -11.31
N PRO A 134 -2.92 5.38 -11.84
CA PRO A 134 -2.70 5.54 -13.28
C PRO A 134 -1.41 4.83 -13.71
N ASN A 135 -1.16 4.74 -15.01
CA ASN A 135 0.19 4.48 -15.58
C ASN A 135 0.83 3.11 -15.29
N LYS A 136 0.04 2.06 -15.01
CA LYS A 136 0.48 0.65 -15.02
C LYS A 136 -0.53 -0.25 -15.75
N PRO A 137 -0.77 -0.03 -17.06
CA PRO A 137 -1.80 -0.75 -17.81
C PRO A 137 -1.51 -2.24 -17.98
N GLY A 138 -0.24 -2.65 -17.84
CA GLY A 138 0.22 -4.02 -17.99
C GLY A 138 -0.07 -4.93 -16.79
N LEU A 139 -0.42 -4.35 -15.64
CA LEU A 139 -0.59 -5.14 -14.42
C LEU A 139 -1.91 -5.93 -14.40
N PRO A 140 -1.86 -7.23 -14.07
CA PRO A 140 -3.05 -8.06 -14.02
C PRO A 140 -4.00 -7.59 -12.90
N GLN A 141 -5.30 -7.58 -13.20
CA GLN A 141 -6.35 -7.33 -12.22
C GLN A 141 -7.30 -8.52 -12.14
N ASN A 142 -7.63 -8.94 -10.93
CA ASN A 142 -8.65 -9.94 -10.65
C ASN A 142 -10.03 -9.28 -10.69
N ALA A 143 -11.04 -10.02 -11.14
CA ALA A 143 -12.44 -9.62 -11.03
C ALA A 143 -13.13 -10.44 -9.94
N TRP A 144 -13.79 -9.76 -9.01
CA TRP A 144 -14.50 -10.36 -7.89
C TRP A 144 -16.02 -10.23 -8.10
N THR A 145 -16.78 -11.16 -7.52
CA THR A 145 -18.23 -11.28 -7.68
C THR A 145 -18.96 -11.35 -6.36
#